data_AF-A0A6P8HWW9-F1
#
_entry.id   AF-A0A6P8HWW9-F1
#
_cell.length_a   1.000
_cell.length_b   1.000
_cell.length_c   1.000
_cell.angle_alpha   90.00
_cell.angle_beta   90.00
_cell.angle_gamma   90.00
#
_symmetry.space_group_name_H-M   'P 1'
#
loop_
_entity.id
_entity.type
_entity.pdbx_description
1 polymer ?
#
loop_
_entity_poly.entity_id
_entity_poly.type
_entity_poly.pdbx_seq_one_letter_code
_entity_poly.pdbx_strand_id
1 'polypeptide(L)'
;MKTSLFIAAFFVTLVSMVTWTEARYSYHGKTIKCLPYNTKCTNTYKGCSVYKGVCRCSRAVFCCQNPFQYKKLSSCLTHNKPKDPCKPNPCQNGGYCAQLNETQYRCMCRGTGFFGTRCDRKCHWQQGSFFRVMKAIWQQKNRTKMRQIFACLSF
;
A
#
# COMPACT_ATOMS: atom_id res chain seq x y z
N MET A 1 -68.74 -40.11 -30.45
CA MET A 1 -68.16 -39.06 -31.33
C MET A 1 -66.67 -38.98 -31.00
N LYS A 2 -65.83 -39.67 -31.77
CA LYS A 2 -64.92 -39.12 -32.79
C LYS A 2 -63.74 -38.35 -32.16
N THR A 3 -62.53 -38.95 -32.16
CA THR A 3 -61.36 -38.60 -33.03
C THR A 3 -60.49 -37.46 -32.45
N SER A 4 -59.16 -37.38 -32.51
CA SER A 4 -58.06 -38.25 -32.95
C SER A 4 -56.74 -37.46 -32.74
N LEU A 5 -55.60 -38.13 -32.96
CA LEU A 5 -54.24 -37.63 -33.21
C LEU A 5 -53.34 -37.17 -32.03
N PHE A 6 -52.52 -38.13 -31.60
CA PHE A 6 -51.07 -37.94 -31.45
C PHE A 6 -50.46 -37.28 -32.70
N ILE A 7 -49.31 -36.60 -32.48
CA ILE A 7 -48.20 -36.29 -33.42
C ILE A 7 -47.94 -34.78 -33.55
N ALA A 8 -46.64 -34.45 -33.39
CA ALA A 8 -45.94 -33.21 -33.71
C ALA A 8 -45.69 -32.27 -32.51
N ALA A 9 -44.57 -32.45 -31.80
CA ALA A 9 -43.29 -31.87 -32.19
C ALA A 9 -43.14 -30.41 -31.73
N PHE A 10 -42.30 -30.17 -30.71
CA PHE A 10 -40.91 -29.76 -30.97
C PHE A 10 -40.77 -28.31 -31.45
N PHE A 11 -41.27 -27.32 -30.70
CA PHE A 11 -40.75 -25.95 -30.87
C PHE A 11 -40.57 -25.24 -29.53
N VAL A 12 -39.37 -25.43 -28.97
CA VAL A 12 -38.49 -24.35 -28.52
C VAL A 12 -39.13 -23.31 -27.59
N THR A 13 -39.03 -23.54 -26.28
CA THR A 13 -38.36 -22.55 -25.41
C THR A 13 -37.18 -23.23 -24.73
N LEU A 14 -36.20 -23.60 -25.57
CA LEU A 14 -34.80 -23.74 -25.17
C LEU A 14 -34.27 -22.37 -24.71
N VAL A 15 -33.22 -22.42 -23.88
CA VAL A 15 -32.40 -21.32 -23.34
C VAL A 15 -33.14 -20.46 -22.29
N SER A 16 -32.88 -20.51 -20.97
CA SER A 16 -31.57 -20.20 -20.37
C SER A 16 -31.59 -20.34 -18.83
N MET A 17 -32.04 -21.46 -18.22
CA MET A 17 -32.02 -21.59 -16.75
C MET A 17 -31.03 -22.63 -16.21
N VAL A 18 -30.01 -22.96 -16.99
CA VAL A 18 -28.72 -23.34 -16.39
C VAL A 18 -27.90 -22.06 -16.33
N THR A 19 -28.18 -21.17 -15.37
CA THR A 19 -27.26 -20.06 -15.09
C THR A 19 -26.03 -20.70 -14.45
N TRP A 20 -25.09 -21.10 -15.29
CA TRP A 20 -23.75 -21.52 -14.90
C TRP A 20 -23.23 -20.49 -13.90
N THR A 21 -23.05 -20.91 -12.66
CA THR A 21 -22.56 -20.06 -11.59
C THR A 21 -21.14 -19.63 -11.94
N GLU A 22 -20.97 -18.42 -12.47
CA GLU A 22 -19.65 -17.79 -12.57
C GLU A 22 -19.05 -17.76 -11.16
N ALA A 23 -18.07 -18.60 -10.90
CA ALA A 23 -17.39 -18.60 -9.60
C ALA A 23 -16.56 -17.33 -9.51
N ARG A 24 -16.89 -16.45 -8.56
CA ARG A 24 -16.18 -15.18 -8.32
C ARG A 24 -15.09 -15.42 -7.28
N TYR A 25 -13.84 -15.22 -7.66
CA TYR A 25 -12.71 -15.35 -6.75
C TYR A 25 -12.13 -13.98 -6.40
N SER A 26 -11.69 -13.83 -5.16
CA SER A 26 -10.99 -12.62 -4.71
C SER A 26 -9.49 -12.79 -4.88
N TYR A 27 -8.89 -12.00 -5.77
CA TYR A 27 -7.45 -11.94 -5.95
C TYR A 27 -6.97 -10.52 -5.71
N HIS A 28 -6.13 -10.33 -4.71
CA HIS A 28 -5.60 -9.01 -4.34
C HIS A 28 -6.69 -7.93 -4.15
N GLY A 29 -7.85 -8.33 -3.61
CA GLY A 29 -8.99 -7.44 -3.37
C GLY A 29 -9.87 -7.14 -4.59
N LYS A 30 -9.63 -7.79 -5.72
CA LYS A 30 -10.48 -7.71 -6.92
C LYS A 30 -11.25 -9.00 -7.13
N THR A 31 -12.52 -8.87 -7.53
CA THR A 31 -13.36 -9.98 -7.95
C THR A 31 -13.04 -10.35 -9.39
N ILE A 32 -12.71 -11.61 -9.62
CA ILE A 32 -12.40 -12.15 -10.95
C ILE A 32 -13.41 -13.23 -11.28
N LYS A 33 -13.86 -13.24 -12.54
CA LYS A 33 -14.72 -14.28 -13.09
C LYS A 33 -13.90 -15.50 -13.47
N CYS A 34 -14.33 -16.67 -13.01
CA CYS A 34 -13.70 -17.94 -13.32
C CYS A 34 -14.63 -18.85 -14.11
N LEU A 35 -14.02 -19.66 -14.97
CA LEU A 35 -14.72 -20.70 -15.70
C LEU A 35 -15.12 -21.85 -14.75
N PRO A 36 -16.13 -22.65 -15.13
CA PRO A 36 -16.61 -23.77 -14.33
C PRO A 36 -15.51 -24.82 -14.09
N TYR A 37 -15.58 -25.49 -12.94
CA TYR A 37 -14.57 -26.46 -12.48
C TYR A 37 -14.21 -27.57 -13.49
N ASN A 38 -15.14 -27.97 -14.36
CA ASN A 38 -14.93 -29.03 -15.36
C ASN A 38 -14.29 -28.55 -16.68
N THR A 39 -13.92 -27.28 -16.81
CA THR A 39 -13.21 -26.80 -18.01
C THR A 39 -11.71 -27.04 -17.90
N LYS A 40 -11.15 -27.80 -18.86
CA LYS A 40 -9.71 -27.92 -19.03
C LYS A 40 -9.16 -26.57 -19.51
N CYS A 41 -8.51 -25.81 -18.63
CA CYS A 41 -7.80 -24.58 -19.02
C CYS A 41 -6.32 -24.69 -18.69
N THR A 42 -5.49 -24.42 -19.70
CA THR A 42 -4.03 -24.32 -19.59
C THR A 42 -3.54 -22.87 -19.53
N ASN A 43 -4.48 -21.92 -19.42
CA ASN A 43 -4.19 -20.50 -19.50
C ASN A 43 -3.33 -20.09 -18.29
N THR A 44 -2.18 -19.52 -18.61
CA THR A 44 -1.34 -18.87 -17.62
C THR A 44 -1.28 -17.38 -17.92
N TYR A 45 -1.59 -16.56 -16.92
CA TYR A 45 -1.32 -15.13 -16.96
C TYR A 45 -0.09 -14.79 -16.13
N LYS A 46 0.68 -13.82 -16.61
CA LYS A 46 1.76 -13.18 -15.85
C LYS A 46 1.57 -11.68 -15.93
N GLY A 47 1.69 -11.02 -14.80
CA GLY A 47 1.60 -9.58 -14.74
C GLY A 47 1.62 -9.09 -13.31
N CYS A 48 1.20 -7.85 -13.14
CA CYS A 48 1.22 -7.14 -11.88
C CYS A 48 -0.14 -6.51 -11.58
N SER A 49 -0.44 -6.43 -10.30
CA SER A 49 -1.63 -5.79 -9.76
C SER A 49 -1.26 -5.03 -8.49
N VAL A 50 -2.11 -4.07 -8.12
CA VAL A 50 -1.96 -3.32 -6.88
C VAL A 50 -2.60 -4.09 -5.75
N TYR A 51 -1.88 -4.25 -4.66
CA TYR A 51 -2.33 -4.92 -3.44
C TYR A 51 -1.94 -4.11 -2.23
N LYS A 52 -2.93 -3.68 -1.44
CA LYS A 52 -2.73 -2.81 -0.27
C LYS A 52 -1.84 -1.61 -0.60
N GLY A 53 -2.10 -0.93 -1.73
CA GLY A 53 -1.32 0.23 -2.17
C GLY A 53 0.03 -0.08 -2.82
N VAL A 54 0.47 -1.33 -2.84
CA VAL A 54 1.78 -1.73 -3.38
C VAL A 54 1.62 -2.58 -4.65
N CYS A 55 2.43 -2.30 -5.66
CA CYS A 55 2.49 -3.12 -6.87
C CYS A 55 3.16 -4.47 -6.62
N ARG A 56 2.43 -5.56 -6.88
CA ARG A 56 2.94 -6.93 -6.78
C ARG A 56 2.75 -7.67 -8.11
N CYS A 57 3.78 -8.39 -8.54
CA CYS A 57 3.71 -9.22 -9.73
C CYS A 57 3.64 -10.69 -9.37
N SER A 58 2.90 -11.46 -10.15
CA SER A 58 2.71 -12.89 -9.91
C SER A 58 2.37 -13.62 -11.21
N ARG A 59 2.33 -14.94 -11.11
CA ARG A 59 1.85 -15.82 -12.18
C ARG A 59 0.56 -16.46 -11.69
N ALA A 60 -0.50 -16.33 -12.48
CA ALA A 60 -1.79 -16.95 -12.23
C ALA A 60 -1.91 -18.19 -13.12
N VAL A 61 -2.09 -19.35 -12.49
CA VAL A 61 -2.30 -20.64 -13.15
C VAL A 61 -3.65 -21.18 -12.69
N PHE A 62 -4.71 -20.67 -13.30
CA PHE A 62 -6.09 -21.03 -12.96
C PHE A 62 -7.05 -20.60 -14.08
N CYS A 63 -8.25 -21.19 -14.12
CA CYS A 63 -9.24 -21.05 -15.18
C CYS A 63 -10.01 -19.72 -15.15
N CYS A 64 -9.39 -18.63 -14.69
CA CYS A 64 -10.05 -17.33 -14.56
C CYS A 64 -9.64 -16.34 -15.64
N GLN A 65 -10.37 -15.24 -15.72
CA GLN A 65 -9.93 -14.09 -16.50
C GLN A 65 -8.61 -13.55 -15.94
N ASN A 66 -7.84 -12.87 -16.80
CA ASN A 66 -6.54 -12.32 -16.43
C ASN A 66 -6.66 -11.39 -15.20
N PRO A 67 -6.04 -11.73 -14.06
CA PRO A 67 -6.15 -10.95 -12.84
C PRO A 67 -5.24 -9.69 -12.82
N PHE A 68 -4.32 -9.58 -13.77
CA PHE A 68 -3.28 -8.56 -13.77
C PHE A 68 -3.68 -7.35 -14.61
N GLN A 69 -3.64 -6.16 -14.00
CA GLN A 69 -3.91 -4.89 -14.68
C GLN A 69 -2.71 -4.37 -15.46
N TYR A 70 -1.51 -4.73 -15.05
CA TYR A 70 -0.26 -4.25 -15.65
C TYR A 70 0.56 -5.42 -16.15
N LYS A 71 1.12 -5.29 -17.36
CA LYS A 71 2.03 -6.30 -17.93
C LYS A 71 3.42 -6.27 -17.28
N LYS A 72 3.88 -5.08 -16.87
CA LYS A 72 5.21 -4.84 -16.29
C LYS A 72 5.08 -4.14 -14.93
N LEU A 73 6.05 -4.40 -14.04
CA LEU A 73 6.12 -3.73 -12.74
C LEU A 73 6.28 -2.22 -12.87
N SER A 74 7.11 -1.77 -13.81
CA SER A 74 7.36 -0.34 -14.06
C SER A 74 6.07 0.41 -14.37
N SER A 75 5.22 -0.11 -15.26
CA SER A 75 3.92 0.49 -15.58
C SER A 75 3.02 0.56 -14.35
N CYS A 76 2.98 -0.49 -13.51
CA CYS A 76 2.24 -0.42 -12.25
C CYS A 76 2.76 0.69 -11.35
N LEU A 77 4.09 0.80 -11.18
CA LEU A 77 4.74 1.80 -10.33
C LEU A 77 4.60 3.24 -10.87
N THR A 78 4.48 3.43 -12.19
CA THR A 78 4.22 4.75 -12.78
C THR A 78 2.82 5.24 -12.39
N HIS A 79 1.82 4.36 -12.40
CA HIS A 79 0.44 4.73 -12.05
C HIS A 79 0.14 4.66 -10.55
N ASN A 80 0.82 3.79 -9.81
CA ASN A 80 0.63 3.55 -8.37
C ASN A 80 1.96 3.69 -7.65
N LYS A 81 2.60 4.85 -7.83
CA LYS A 81 3.86 5.14 -7.19
C LYS A 81 3.66 5.18 -5.67
N PRO A 82 4.40 4.39 -4.88
CA PRO A 82 4.34 4.52 -3.43
C PRO A 82 4.75 5.95 -3.05
N LYS A 83 3.92 6.62 -2.25
CA LYS A 83 4.20 7.96 -1.77
C LYS A 83 5.37 7.87 -0.80
N ASP A 84 6.49 8.49 -1.16
CA ASP A 84 7.64 8.62 -0.28
C ASP A 84 7.50 9.98 0.45
N PRO A 85 7.13 10.02 1.74
CA PRO A 85 6.96 11.25 2.48
C PRO A 85 8.30 11.98 2.72
N CYS A 86 9.45 11.34 2.43
CA CYS A 86 10.77 11.95 2.45
C CYS A 86 11.19 12.52 1.09
N LYS A 87 10.33 12.50 0.05
CA LYS A 87 10.65 13.07 -1.27
C LYS A 87 9.58 14.06 -1.75
N PRO A 88 9.94 15.34 -1.97
CA PRO A 88 11.24 15.96 -1.67
C PRO A 88 11.52 16.00 -0.16
N ASN A 89 12.80 16.04 0.25
CA ASN A 89 13.18 15.94 1.66
C ASN A 89 12.49 17.06 2.49
N PRO A 90 11.57 16.71 3.41
CA PRO A 90 10.88 17.70 4.21
C PRO A 90 11.74 18.28 5.33
N CYS A 91 12.85 17.62 5.70
CA CYS A 91 13.75 18.02 6.77
C CYS A 91 14.72 19.12 6.30
N GLN A 92 14.89 20.15 7.10
CA GLN A 92 15.78 21.28 6.83
C GLN A 92 17.15 21.11 7.52
N ASN A 93 18.09 22.00 7.17
CA ASN A 93 19.39 22.15 7.84
C ASN A 93 20.19 20.84 7.98
N GLY A 94 20.14 19.98 6.96
CA GLY A 94 20.88 18.71 6.95
C GLY A 94 20.25 17.60 7.81
N GLY A 95 19.01 17.76 8.29
CA GLY A 95 18.30 16.72 9.01
C GLY A 95 18.02 15.48 8.16
N TYR A 96 18.21 14.29 8.75
CA TYR A 96 17.94 13.01 8.09
C TYR A 96 16.44 12.68 8.14
N CYS A 97 15.83 12.39 6.98
CA CYS A 97 14.43 11.99 6.92
C CYS A 97 14.29 10.47 7.04
N ALA A 98 13.60 10.02 8.09
CA ALA A 98 13.22 8.63 8.27
C ALA A 98 11.74 8.46 7.91
N GLN A 99 11.46 7.67 6.86
CA GLN A 99 10.11 7.26 6.53
C GLN A 99 9.59 6.30 7.61
N LEU A 100 8.42 6.61 8.20
CA LEU A 100 7.78 5.74 9.20
C LEU A 100 6.72 4.86 8.55
N ASN A 101 5.89 5.44 7.69
CA ASN A 101 4.81 4.78 6.95
C ASN A 101 4.68 5.42 5.54
N GLU A 102 3.69 5.01 4.75
CA GLU A 102 3.41 5.58 3.42
C GLU A 102 3.10 7.10 3.45
N THR A 103 2.58 7.60 4.56
CA THR A 103 2.19 9.02 4.73
C THR A 103 2.96 9.74 5.83
N GLN A 104 3.67 9.01 6.68
CA GLN A 104 4.31 9.56 7.87
C GLN A 104 5.83 9.50 7.75
N TYR A 105 6.48 10.58 8.18
CA TYR A 105 7.92 10.70 8.27
C TYR A 105 8.34 11.29 9.62
N ARG A 106 9.62 11.18 9.94
CA ARG A 106 10.25 11.86 11.07
C ARG A 106 11.62 12.39 10.68
N CYS A 107 11.90 13.63 11.05
CA CYS A 107 13.24 14.20 10.90
C CYS A 107 14.11 13.90 12.12
N MET A 108 15.32 13.42 11.86
CA MET A 108 16.36 13.24 12.86
C MET A 108 17.32 14.44 12.77
N CYS A 109 17.27 15.31 13.78
CA CYS A 109 18.04 16.57 13.81
C CYS A 109 19.35 16.47 14.61
N ARG A 110 19.68 15.30 15.16
CA ARG A 110 20.87 15.12 16.00
C ARG A 110 22.13 15.52 15.23
N GLY A 111 23.00 16.31 15.84
CA GLY A 111 24.26 16.76 15.22
C GLY A 111 24.11 17.89 14.20
N THR A 112 22.89 18.37 13.92
CA THR A 112 22.68 19.51 13.01
C THR A 112 22.77 20.86 13.72
N GLY A 113 22.63 20.89 15.05
CA GLY A 113 22.45 22.14 15.81
C GLY A 113 21.04 22.74 15.67
N PHE A 114 20.08 21.98 15.12
CA PHE A 114 18.68 22.36 14.99
C PHE A 114 17.75 21.35 15.68
N PHE A 115 16.54 21.80 16.00
CA PHE A 115 15.46 20.99 16.57
C PHE A 115 14.12 21.37 15.94
N GLY A 116 13.06 20.64 16.31
CA GLY A 116 11.72 20.81 15.74
C GLY A 116 11.32 19.61 14.88
N THR A 117 10.09 19.61 14.37
CA THR A 117 9.57 18.51 13.54
C THR A 117 10.28 18.42 12.19
N ARG A 118 10.81 19.54 11.69
CA ARG A 118 11.51 19.66 10.41
C ARG A 118 12.97 20.12 10.56
N CYS A 119 13.51 20.13 11.78
CA CYS A 119 14.84 20.68 12.07
C CYS A 119 14.99 22.15 11.63
N ASP A 120 13.92 22.93 11.77
CA ASP A 120 13.80 24.33 11.34
C ASP A 120 14.24 25.33 12.42
N ARG A 121 14.33 24.92 13.68
CA ARG A 121 14.63 25.81 14.81
C ARG A 121 16.06 25.66 15.28
N LYS A 122 16.80 26.76 15.37
CA LYS A 122 18.19 26.77 15.87
C LYS A 122 18.25 26.45 17.36
N CYS A 123 19.15 25.55 17.74
CA CYS A 123 19.51 25.36 19.14
C CYS A 123 20.27 26.59 19.64
N HIS A 124 19.61 27.43 20.46
CA HIS A 124 20.27 28.59 21.08
C HIS A 124 21.07 28.21 22.35
N TRP A 125 21.05 26.93 22.75
CA TRP A 125 21.71 26.41 23.95
C TRP A 125 23.19 26.08 23.76
N GLN A 126 23.85 26.64 22.73
CA GLN A 126 25.27 26.41 22.47
C GLN A 126 26.22 27.35 23.23
N GLN A 127 25.71 28.16 24.16
CA GLN A 127 26.56 28.94 25.06
C GLN A 127 26.48 28.42 26.49
N GLY A 128 27.28 27.38 26.74
CA GLY A 128 27.81 27.11 28.06
C GLY A 128 26.98 26.19 28.96
N SER A 129 27.73 25.24 29.53
CA SER A 129 27.45 24.53 30.78
C SER A 129 26.55 23.30 30.69
N PHE A 130 27.22 22.15 30.58
CA PHE A 130 26.74 20.82 31.01
C PHE A 130 25.97 20.87 32.35
N PHE A 131 26.35 21.77 33.28
CA PHE A 131 25.66 21.94 34.56
C PHE A 131 24.25 22.56 34.43
N ARG A 132 23.97 23.41 33.43
CA ARG A 132 22.61 23.91 33.18
C ARG A 132 21.70 22.81 32.61
N VAL A 133 22.26 21.93 31.78
CA VAL A 133 21.56 20.75 31.24
C VAL A 133 21.23 19.75 32.36
N MET A 134 22.20 19.44 33.23
CA MET A 134 21.98 18.54 34.37
C MET A 134 21.00 19.11 35.40
N LYS A 135 20.96 20.44 35.61
CA LYS A 135 19.97 21.11 36.46
C LYS A 135 18.54 21.04 35.87
N ALA A 136 18.40 21.03 34.55
CA ALA A 136 17.11 20.85 33.86
C ALA A 136 16.64 19.39 33.84
N ILE A 137 17.57 18.43 33.74
CA ILE A 137 17.27 16.98 33.76
C ILE A 137 16.65 16.55 35.10
N TRP A 138 17.07 17.14 36.22
CA TRP A 138 16.48 16.88 37.54
C TRP A 138 15.11 17.56 37.78
N GLN A 139 14.73 18.56 36.97
CA GLN A 139 13.49 19.35 37.18
C GLN A 139 12.36 19.06 36.18
N GLN A 140 12.55 18.27 35.12
CA GLN A 140 11.54 18.15 34.06
C GLN A 140 11.14 16.72 33.71
N LYS A 141 10.00 16.31 34.28
CA LYS A 141 9.23 15.11 33.90
C LYS A 141 8.50 15.29 32.54
N ASN A 142 9.04 16.06 31.60
CA ASN A 142 8.40 16.35 30.31
C ASN A 142 9.24 15.84 29.13
N ARG A 143 8.80 14.72 28.52
CA ARG A 143 9.53 13.98 27.47
C ARG A 143 9.85 14.82 26.23
N THR A 144 9.05 15.83 25.90
CA THR A 144 9.29 16.72 24.73
C THR A 144 10.47 17.65 24.95
N LYS A 145 10.65 18.18 26.17
CA LYS A 145 11.76 19.07 26.51
C LYS A 145 13.08 18.29 26.61
N MET A 146 13.02 17.06 27.11
CA MET A 146 14.16 16.13 27.10
C MET A 146 14.62 15.76 25.67
N ARG A 147 13.68 15.52 24.74
CA ARG A 147 14.00 15.27 23.31
C ARG A 147 14.68 16.46 22.64
N GLN A 148 14.32 17.69 23.00
CA GLN A 148 14.96 18.91 22.48
C GLN A 148 16.41 19.04 22.99
N ILE A 149 16.63 18.75 24.28
CA ILE A 149 17.98 18.77 24.88
C ILE A 149 18.89 17.74 24.18
N PHE A 150 18.44 16.49 24.02
CA PHE A 150 19.24 15.45 23.37
C PHE A 150 19.48 15.69 21.86
N ALA A 151 18.60 16.41 21.17
CA ALA A 151 18.82 16.78 19.77
C ALA A 151 19.95 17.83 19.61
N CYS A 152 20.16 18.67 20.62
CA CYS A 152 21.13 19.76 20.62
C CYS A 152 22.47 19.41 21.31
N LEU A 153 22.55 18.30 22.04
CA LEU A 153 23.81 17.79 22.60
C LEU A 153 24.62 17.13 21.49
N SER A 154 25.64 17.84 21.00
CA SER A 154 26.65 17.29 20.11
C SER A 154 27.66 16.55 20.98
N PHE A 155 27.84 15.25 20.75
CA PHE A 155 28.96 14.47 21.27
C PHE A 155 30.10 14.55 20.27
#